data_AF-A0A3D0ICS6-F1
#
_entry.id   AF-A0A3D0ICS6-F1
#
_cell.length_a   1.000
_cell.length_b   1.000
_cell.length_c   1.000
_cell.angle_alpha   90.00
_cell.angle_beta   90.00
_cell.angle_gamma   90.00
#
_symmetry.space_group_name_H-M   'P 1'
#
loop_
_entity.id
_entity.type
_entity.pdbx_description
1 polymer ?
#
loop_
_entity_poly.entity_id
_entity_poly.type
_entity_poly.pdbx_seq_one_letter_code
_entity_poly.pdbx_strand_id
1 'polypeptide(L)'
;MGYTRYAASYCALSRERAPSDVLRERGMAARATRLARDVGGPVLLVCGLAHVNGVAEALGPGDTAESLARTRRGEVSVFHLHPDCLPEVMGEMPLIAAVYEERRRGAHERQDVAPPPRAPAAPGRRVGPFRVIDGSGEREDGAVAAALARITQESSAGQPLGPGFLDRMRVSASLFEEAAARSELLTGEPVRSWQRRCFARFARRLAAASRALVPDLFDLVVAGRGCVDENFAYELWRLGTAYPLQSEVADLPTARISGEELLLGTRRLRLRPRIPRPGRRARPFPVKRRRGERFPGEFLSGFTGEGICSYPPEDIVIEAFGRRMKDRGKSILREERAVTHPFVASLEDGIDVRETIRHWSEGELFVRRTGRAPGDVGSVVVIFDDAPDSQRYPFMLTWLGEHEGESDMAFYATDPREKVVGPGICRAEYGGFVLSWPPRRMADVWTDARYELARTKPERLVLAAIDYSMERVVVVVAPRPPSMQMREWASRLDRQLVYLPIGQFAPATRRKLRVLHVLDGHSRRESARDYIW
;
A
#
# COMPACT_ATOMS: atom_id res chain seq x y z
N MET A 1 -62.52 -55.03 4.38
CA MET A 1 -62.68 -54.39 3.05
C MET A 1 -61.60 -54.93 2.14
N GLY A 2 -61.91 -55.39 0.92
CA GLY A 2 -60.88 -55.79 -0.05
C GLY A 2 -60.12 -54.58 -0.59
N TYR A 3 -58.89 -54.79 -1.08
CA TYR A 3 -57.97 -53.73 -1.55
C TYR A 3 -58.62 -52.81 -2.60
N THR A 4 -59.36 -53.37 -3.56
CA THR A 4 -60.07 -52.60 -4.60
C THR A 4 -61.10 -51.63 -4.00
N ARG A 5 -61.83 -52.07 -2.97
CA ARG A 5 -62.85 -51.26 -2.30
C ARG A 5 -62.20 -50.15 -1.46
N TYR A 6 -61.06 -50.46 -0.83
CA TYR A 6 -60.25 -49.46 -0.11
C TYR A 6 -59.71 -48.39 -1.07
N ALA A 7 -59.11 -48.78 -2.19
CA ALA A 7 -58.57 -47.86 -3.20
C ALA A 7 -59.66 -46.95 -3.78
N ALA A 8 -60.82 -47.52 -4.15
CA ALA A 8 -61.95 -46.75 -4.66
C ALA A 8 -62.47 -45.72 -3.64
N SER A 9 -62.64 -46.14 -2.36
CA SER A 9 -63.02 -45.20 -1.29
C SER A 9 -61.96 -44.15 -1.03
N TYR A 10 -60.68 -44.51 -1.12
CA TYR A 10 -59.57 -43.56 -0.93
C TYR A 10 -59.54 -42.49 -2.02
N CYS A 11 -59.68 -42.88 -3.29
CA CYS A 11 -59.70 -41.94 -4.42
C CYS A 11 -60.95 -41.04 -4.43
N ALA A 12 -62.05 -41.44 -3.80
CA ALA A 12 -63.26 -40.62 -3.69
C ALA A 12 -63.15 -39.49 -2.64
N LEU A 13 -62.14 -39.52 -1.77
CA LEU A 13 -61.93 -38.48 -0.76
C LEU A 13 -61.28 -37.24 -1.37
N SER A 14 -61.92 -36.09 -1.24
CA SER A 14 -61.30 -34.80 -1.56
C SER A 14 -60.27 -34.43 -0.50
N ARG A 15 -59.04 -34.15 -0.91
CA ARG A 15 -57.94 -33.75 -0.03
C ARG A 15 -57.24 -32.52 -0.58
N GLU A 16 -56.77 -31.68 0.31
CA GLU A 16 -55.93 -30.54 -0.05
C GLU A 16 -54.56 -31.04 -0.51
N ARG A 17 -54.12 -30.58 -1.70
CA ARG A 17 -52.85 -30.98 -2.32
C ARG A 17 -51.77 -29.96 -1.95
N ALA A 18 -50.64 -30.43 -1.42
CA ALA A 18 -49.50 -29.56 -1.21
C ALA A 18 -48.96 -29.03 -2.56
N PRO A 19 -48.46 -27.79 -2.66
CA PRO A 19 -47.89 -27.27 -3.90
C PRO A 19 -46.79 -28.15 -4.51
N SER A 20 -46.01 -28.84 -3.67
CA SER A 20 -44.99 -29.79 -4.11
C SER A 20 -45.56 -31.05 -4.77
N ASP A 21 -46.72 -31.52 -4.32
CA ASP A 21 -47.39 -32.70 -4.87
C ASP A 21 -47.99 -32.38 -6.23
N VAL A 22 -48.59 -31.20 -6.40
CA VAL A 22 -49.08 -30.71 -7.70
C VAL A 22 -47.95 -30.67 -8.75
N LEU A 23 -46.77 -30.16 -8.37
CA LEU A 23 -45.60 -30.16 -9.26
C LEU A 23 -45.13 -31.58 -9.57
N ARG A 24 -45.06 -32.46 -8.56
CA ARG A 24 -44.68 -33.85 -8.73
C ARG A 24 -45.63 -34.59 -9.68
N GLU A 25 -46.93 -34.44 -9.51
CA GLU A 25 -47.98 -35.08 -10.32
C GLU A 25 -47.91 -34.63 -11.79
N ARG A 26 -47.70 -33.33 -12.04
CA ARG A 26 -47.46 -32.79 -13.40
C ARG A 26 -46.20 -33.39 -14.03
N GLY A 27 -45.12 -33.51 -13.27
CA GLY A 27 -43.90 -34.16 -13.73
C GLY A 27 -44.08 -35.65 -14.04
N MET A 28 -44.89 -36.36 -13.25
CA MET A 28 -45.22 -37.78 -13.50
C MET A 28 -46.05 -37.94 -14.77
N ALA A 29 -47.07 -37.11 -14.97
CA ALA A 29 -47.90 -37.11 -16.18
C ALA A 29 -47.06 -36.83 -17.44
N ALA A 30 -46.26 -35.75 -17.44
CA ALA A 30 -45.41 -35.39 -18.58
C ALA A 30 -44.43 -36.51 -18.99
N ARG A 31 -43.84 -37.21 -18.01
CA ARG A 31 -42.94 -38.35 -18.26
C ARG A 31 -43.68 -39.57 -18.78
N ALA A 32 -44.87 -39.86 -18.25
CA ALA A 32 -45.69 -40.95 -18.74
C ALA A 32 -46.13 -40.71 -20.19
N THR A 33 -46.53 -39.48 -20.54
CA THR A 33 -46.87 -39.08 -21.92
C THR A 33 -45.65 -39.17 -22.84
N ARG A 34 -44.48 -38.70 -22.42
CA ARG A 34 -43.23 -38.84 -23.20
C ARG A 34 -42.90 -40.31 -23.43
N LEU A 35 -42.90 -41.13 -22.38
CA LEU A 35 -42.60 -42.55 -22.47
C LEU A 35 -43.60 -43.29 -23.37
N ALA A 36 -44.88 -42.92 -23.32
CA ALA A 36 -45.90 -43.52 -24.19
C ALA A 36 -45.66 -43.18 -25.67
N ARG A 37 -45.18 -41.96 -25.97
CA ARG A 37 -44.74 -41.58 -27.32
C ARG A 37 -43.49 -42.36 -27.74
N ASP A 38 -42.49 -42.47 -26.87
CA ASP A 38 -41.21 -43.12 -27.16
C ASP A 38 -41.37 -44.63 -27.39
N VAL A 39 -42.22 -45.29 -26.60
CA VAL A 39 -42.47 -46.74 -26.68
C VAL A 39 -43.52 -47.07 -27.76
N GLY A 40 -44.31 -46.08 -28.21
CA GLY A 40 -45.35 -46.27 -29.22
C GLY A 40 -46.49 -47.19 -28.78
N GLY A 41 -46.73 -47.31 -27.47
CA GLY A 41 -47.65 -48.30 -26.89
C GLY A 41 -48.18 -47.91 -25.51
N PRO A 42 -49.06 -48.74 -24.92
CA PRO A 42 -49.65 -48.45 -23.60
C PRO A 42 -48.59 -48.50 -22.51
N VAL A 43 -48.58 -47.49 -21.65
CA VAL A 43 -47.69 -47.39 -20.48
C VAL A 43 -48.50 -47.59 -19.20
N LEU A 44 -48.12 -48.58 -18.39
CA LEU A 44 -48.67 -48.75 -17.05
C LEU A 44 -47.91 -47.85 -16.06
N LEU A 45 -48.56 -46.83 -15.53
CA LEU A 45 -48.00 -45.97 -14.49
C LEU A 45 -48.38 -46.49 -13.09
N VAL A 46 -47.38 -46.93 -12.31
CA VAL A 46 -47.56 -47.30 -10.91
C VAL A 46 -47.22 -46.11 -10.02
N CYS A 47 -48.17 -45.65 -9.21
CA CYS A 47 -47.97 -44.54 -8.29
C CYS A 47 -48.72 -44.77 -6.96
N GLY A 48 -48.38 -44.00 -5.93
CA GLY A 48 -49.10 -44.04 -4.66
C GLY A 48 -50.53 -43.52 -4.79
N LEU A 49 -51.48 -44.12 -4.05
CA LEU A 49 -52.92 -43.75 -4.06
C LEU A 49 -53.16 -42.25 -3.88
N ALA A 50 -52.31 -41.55 -3.12
CA ALA A 50 -52.39 -40.10 -2.91
C ALA A 50 -52.23 -39.27 -4.19
N HIS A 51 -51.54 -39.81 -5.21
CA HIS A 51 -51.21 -39.08 -6.44
C HIS A 51 -52.06 -39.49 -7.64
N VAL A 52 -52.84 -40.58 -7.54
CA VAL A 52 -53.59 -41.16 -8.67
C VAL A 52 -54.52 -40.14 -9.33
N ASN A 53 -55.31 -39.43 -8.52
CA ASN A 53 -56.26 -38.43 -9.04
C ASN A 53 -55.55 -37.24 -9.68
N GLY A 54 -54.51 -36.72 -9.04
CA GLY A 54 -53.77 -35.56 -9.55
C GLY A 54 -52.97 -35.87 -10.81
N VAL A 55 -52.41 -37.07 -10.92
CA VAL A 55 -51.77 -37.54 -12.15
C VAL A 55 -52.81 -37.77 -13.26
N ALA A 56 -53.96 -38.38 -12.95
CA ALA A 56 -55.03 -38.58 -13.93
C ALA A 56 -55.58 -37.25 -14.47
N GLU A 57 -55.76 -36.25 -13.60
CA GLU A 57 -56.13 -34.88 -13.98
C GLU A 57 -55.05 -34.24 -14.88
N ALA A 58 -53.77 -34.39 -14.51
CA ALA A 58 -52.65 -33.85 -15.28
C ALA A 58 -52.42 -34.56 -16.63
N LEU A 59 -52.88 -35.81 -16.80
CA LEU A 59 -52.84 -36.54 -18.08
C LEU A 59 -53.93 -36.12 -19.07
N GLY A 60 -54.83 -35.20 -18.70
CA GLY A 60 -55.88 -34.68 -19.58
C GLY A 60 -55.36 -33.96 -20.84
N PRO A 61 -56.25 -33.65 -21.80
CA PRO A 61 -55.88 -33.05 -23.09
C PRO A 61 -55.35 -31.62 -22.90
N GLY A 62 -54.03 -31.50 -22.76
CA GLY A 62 -53.28 -30.25 -22.66
C GLY A 62 -51.79 -30.56 -22.67
N ASP A 63 -50.99 -29.67 -23.24
CA ASP A 63 -49.54 -29.85 -23.33
C ASP A 63 -48.93 -29.79 -21.91
N THR A 64 -48.48 -30.93 -21.41
CA THR A 64 -47.91 -31.05 -20.06
C THR A 64 -46.43 -30.72 -20.12
N ALA A 65 -46.11 -29.43 -19.97
CA ALA A 65 -44.74 -29.00 -19.75
C ALA A 65 -44.16 -29.72 -18.52
N GLU A 66 -42.98 -30.34 -18.67
CA GLU A 66 -42.32 -31.03 -17.57
C GLU A 66 -42.02 -30.01 -16.46
N SER A 67 -42.60 -30.21 -15.27
CA SER A 67 -42.26 -29.41 -14.11
C SER A 67 -40.77 -29.57 -13.82
N LEU A 68 -40.08 -28.47 -13.48
CA LEU A 68 -38.69 -28.51 -12.99
C LEU A 68 -38.61 -29.34 -11.71
N ALA A 69 -38.44 -30.65 -11.86
CA ALA A 69 -38.25 -31.55 -10.73
C ALA A 69 -36.83 -31.38 -10.18
N ARG A 70 -36.66 -31.54 -8.87
CA ARG A 70 -35.32 -31.74 -8.30
C ARG A 70 -34.71 -33.00 -8.92
N THR A 71 -33.73 -32.82 -9.79
CA THR A 71 -32.95 -33.91 -10.37
C THR A 71 -32.23 -34.65 -9.24
N ARG A 72 -32.62 -35.89 -8.95
CA ARG A 72 -31.86 -36.76 -8.03
C ARG A 72 -30.60 -37.18 -8.78
N ARG A 73 -29.49 -36.51 -8.53
CA ARG A 73 -28.18 -36.86 -9.12
C ARG A 73 -27.75 -38.19 -8.49
N GLY A 74 -27.56 -39.22 -9.31
CA GLY A 74 -27.26 -40.59 -8.87
C GLY A 74 -25.85 -40.77 -8.29
N GLU A 75 -24.94 -39.82 -8.55
CA GLU A 75 -23.54 -39.86 -8.13
C GLU A 75 -23.18 -38.54 -7.43
N VAL A 76 -23.69 -38.35 -6.20
CA VAL A 76 -23.24 -37.25 -5.35
C VAL A 76 -22.26 -37.80 -4.33
N SER A 77 -20.98 -37.54 -4.55
CA SER A 77 -19.92 -37.83 -3.60
C SER A 77 -19.63 -36.59 -2.76
N VAL A 78 -19.46 -36.77 -1.45
CA VAL A 78 -19.06 -35.71 -0.54
C VAL A 78 -17.55 -35.79 -0.34
N PHE A 79 -16.88 -34.67 -0.53
CA PHE A 79 -15.43 -34.55 -0.35
C PHE A 79 -15.13 -33.54 0.75
N HIS A 80 -14.02 -33.78 1.44
CA HIS A 80 -13.39 -32.79 2.29
C HIS A 80 -12.61 -31.79 1.41
N LEU A 81 -12.80 -30.49 1.60
CA LEU A 81 -12.07 -29.50 0.81
C LEU A 81 -10.69 -29.24 1.45
N HIS A 82 -9.62 -29.27 0.65
CA HIS A 82 -8.29 -28.95 1.17
C HIS A 82 -8.20 -27.49 1.67
N PRO A 83 -7.53 -27.19 2.80
CA PRO A 83 -7.39 -25.83 3.35
C PRO A 83 -6.92 -24.77 2.34
N ASP A 84 -5.91 -25.09 1.53
CA ASP A 84 -5.39 -24.20 0.47
C ASP A 84 -6.45 -23.72 -0.54
N CYS A 85 -7.54 -24.46 -0.70
CA CYS A 85 -8.61 -24.12 -1.65
C CYS A 85 -9.63 -23.13 -1.05
N LEU A 86 -9.69 -23.01 0.28
CA LEU A 86 -10.67 -22.17 0.97
C LEU A 86 -10.66 -20.70 0.49
N PRO A 87 -9.51 -20.04 0.27
CA PRO A 87 -9.50 -18.65 -0.18
C PRO A 87 -10.13 -18.42 -1.56
N GLU A 88 -10.16 -19.45 -2.41
CA GLU A 88 -10.73 -19.37 -3.75
C GLU A 88 -12.19 -19.85 -3.81
N VAL A 89 -12.55 -20.82 -2.96
CA VAL A 89 -13.86 -21.49 -2.99
C VAL A 89 -14.87 -20.84 -2.05
N MET A 90 -14.43 -20.30 -0.91
CA MET A 90 -15.34 -19.66 0.04
C MET A 90 -15.85 -18.32 -0.52
N GLY A 91 -17.17 -18.09 -0.43
CA GLY A 91 -17.77 -16.81 -0.83
C GLY A 91 -17.46 -15.63 0.11
N GLU A 92 -16.88 -15.90 1.27
CA GLU A 92 -16.46 -14.90 2.26
C GLU A 92 -15.02 -15.19 2.70
N MET A 93 -14.30 -14.15 3.17
CA MET A 93 -12.94 -14.27 3.69
C MET A 93 -12.87 -15.38 4.77
N PRO A 94 -11.99 -16.40 4.62
CA PRO A 94 -11.91 -17.51 5.58
C PRO A 94 -11.74 -17.05 7.02
N LEU A 95 -10.96 -15.99 7.27
CA LEU A 95 -10.81 -15.40 8.61
C LEU A 95 -12.14 -14.92 9.22
N ILE A 96 -13.05 -14.31 8.44
CA ILE A 96 -14.37 -13.88 8.95
C ILE A 96 -15.16 -15.09 9.43
N ALA A 97 -15.12 -16.20 8.68
CA ALA A 97 -15.76 -17.44 9.10
C ALA A 97 -15.12 -18.02 10.37
N ALA A 98 -13.78 -17.97 10.49
CA ALA A 98 -13.09 -18.42 11.69
C ALA A 98 -13.50 -17.60 12.92
N VAL A 99 -13.54 -16.27 12.80
CA VAL A 99 -13.99 -15.38 13.89
C VAL A 99 -15.44 -15.65 14.24
N TYR A 100 -16.31 -15.85 13.26
CA TYR A 100 -17.71 -16.20 13.51
C TYR A 100 -17.84 -17.50 14.32
N GLU A 101 -17.11 -18.56 13.95
CA GLU A 101 -17.14 -19.83 14.66
C GLU A 101 -16.62 -19.72 16.09
N GLU A 102 -15.53 -18.96 16.32
CA GLU A 102 -15.03 -18.68 17.66
C GLU A 102 -16.06 -17.92 18.51
N ARG A 103 -16.74 -16.92 17.92
CA ARG A 103 -17.82 -16.20 18.61
C ARG A 103 -19.00 -17.11 18.94
N ARG A 104 -19.40 -17.99 18.01
CA ARG A 104 -20.48 -18.97 18.21
C ARG A 104 -20.18 -19.94 19.36
N ARG A 105 -18.89 -20.22 19.61
CA ARG A 105 -18.41 -21.05 20.74
C ARG A 105 -18.25 -20.27 22.05
N GLY A 106 -18.61 -18.99 22.11
CA GLY A 106 -18.53 -18.17 23.32
C GLY A 106 -17.15 -17.53 23.56
N ALA A 107 -16.24 -17.52 22.58
CA ALA A 107 -14.91 -16.90 22.76
C ALA A 107 -14.98 -15.38 23.04
N HIS A 108 -16.06 -14.72 22.61
CA HIS A 108 -16.31 -13.29 22.83
C HIS A 108 -16.71 -12.92 24.27
N GLU A 109 -17.13 -13.90 25.08
CA GLU A 109 -17.51 -13.73 26.49
C GLU A 109 -16.28 -13.76 27.41
N ARG A 110 -15.14 -14.26 26.92
CA ARG A 110 -13.86 -14.31 27.65
C ARG A 110 -13.12 -12.97 27.61
N GLN A 111 -13.80 -11.87 27.93
CA GLN A 111 -13.20 -10.53 27.92
C GLN A 111 -12.20 -10.30 29.06
N ASP A 112 -12.26 -11.11 30.12
CA ASP A 112 -11.41 -11.02 31.32
C ASP A 112 -9.97 -11.52 31.10
N VAL A 113 -9.69 -12.16 29.96
CA VAL A 113 -8.34 -12.61 29.59
C VAL A 113 -7.70 -11.54 28.72
N ALA A 114 -6.58 -10.98 29.18
CA ALA A 114 -5.82 -10.02 28.39
C ALA A 114 -5.42 -10.64 27.03
N PRO A 115 -5.64 -9.95 25.90
CA PRO A 115 -5.23 -10.46 24.61
C PRO A 115 -3.73 -10.78 24.62
N PRO A 116 -3.28 -11.87 23.99
CA PRO A 116 -1.86 -12.14 23.85
C PRO A 116 -1.19 -10.95 23.14
N PRO A 117 0.04 -10.54 23.50
CA PRO A 117 0.67 -9.36 22.89
C PRO A 117 0.74 -9.47 21.35
N ARG A 118 0.45 -8.37 20.64
CA ARG A 118 0.42 -8.33 19.15
C ARG A 118 1.74 -8.70 18.49
N ALA A 119 2.85 -8.58 19.20
CA ALA A 119 4.14 -9.04 18.75
C ALA A 119 4.41 -10.48 19.26
N PRO A 120 4.58 -11.49 18.38
CA PRO A 120 5.13 -12.77 18.82
C PRO A 120 6.47 -12.56 19.51
N ALA A 121 6.74 -13.35 20.55
CA ALA A 121 8.05 -13.37 21.17
C ALA A 121 9.09 -13.68 20.09
N ALA A 122 10.02 -12.75 19.85
CA ALA A 122 11.05 -12.94 18.84
C ALA A 122 11.74 -14.31 19.08
N PRO A 123 11.97 -15.12 18.04
CA PRO A 123 12.37 -16.51 18.20
C PRO A 123 13.66 -16.61 19.02
N GLY A 124 13.69 -17.59 19.93
CA GLY A 124 14.85 -17.91 20.74
C GLY A 124 14.91 -17.20 22.10
N ARG A 125 15.56 -17.86 23.06
CA ARG A 125 15.82 -17.32 24.41
C ARG A 125 16.93 -16.28 24.39
N ARG A 126 16.78 -15.22 25.19
CA ARG A 126 17.83 -14.21 25.39
C ARG A 126 18.78 -14.70 26.48
N VAL A 127 20.06 -14.91 26.14
CA VAL A 127 21.12 -15.31 27.09
C VAL A 127 22.18 -14.21 27.08
N GLY A 128 22.14 -13.33 28.08
CA GLY A 128 22.99 -12.14 28.13
C GLY A 128 22.73 -11.20 26.94
N PRO A 129 23.75 -10.69 26.23
CA PRO A 129 23.58 -9.85 25.06
C PRO A 129 23.19 -10.63 23.79
N PHE A 130 23.19 -11.96 23.83
CA PHE A 130 22.94 -12.82 22.67
C PHE A 130 21.53 -13.40 22.69
N ARG A 131 20.99 -13.62 21.49
CA ARG A 131 19.71 -14.30 21.29
C ARG A 131 19.98 -15.67 20.70
N VAL A 132 19.67 -16.72 21.45
CA VAL A 132 19.88 -18.12 21.06
C VAL A 132 18.61 -18.63 20.39
N ILE A 133 18.66 -18.84 19.07
CA ILE A 133 17.57 -19.47 18.31
C ILE A 133 17.63 -20.98 18.58
N ASP A 134 16.87 -21.45 19.56
CA ASP A 134 16.83 -22.85 20.04
C ASP A 134 15.64 -23.64 19.48
N GLY A 135 14.96 -23.11 18.45
CA GLY A 135 13.76 -23.74 17.89
C GLY A 135 12.51 -23.61 18.78
N SER A 136 12.60 -22.91 19.92
CA SER A 136 11.46 -22.59 20.80
C SER A 136 10.56 -21.46 20.30
N GLY A 137 10.80 -20.95 19.07
CA GLY A 137 9.93 -19.96 18.46
C GLY A 137 8.51 -20.50 18.32
N GLU A 138 7.50 -19.63 18.49
CA GLU A 138 6.11 -20.01 18.23
C GLU A 138 6.02 -20.66 16.85
N ARG A 139 5.46 -21.87 16.79
CA ARG A 139 5.10 -22.51 15.52
C ARG A 139 4.17 -21.56 14.76
N GLU A 140 4.32 -21.51 13.44
CA GLU A 140 3.55 -20.60 12.58
C GLU A 140 2.03 -20.71 12.81
N ASP A 141 1.54 -21.94 13.01
CA ASP A 141 0.15 -22.24 13.35
C ASP A 141 -0.29 -21.60 14.67
N GLY A 142 0.59 -21.60 15.69
CA GLY A 142 0.35 -20.97 16.99
C GLY A 142 0.25 -19.45 16.88
N ALA A 143 1.11 -18.84 16.05
CA ALA A 143 1.04 -17.41 15.79
C ALA A 143 -0.28 -17.03 15.10
N VAL A 144 -0.71 -17.79 14.08
CA VAL A 144 -1.99 -17.54 13.38
C VAL A 144 -3.18 -17.69 14.34
N ALA A 145 -3.19 -18.72 15.19
CA ALA A 145 -4.22 -18.91 16.21
C ALA A 145 -4.26 -17.73 17.22
N ALA A 146 -3.11 -17.22 17.66
CA ALA A 146 -3.04 -16.07 18.55
C ALA A 146 -3.58 -14.78 17.90
N ALA A 147 -3.30 -14.56 16.61
CA ALA A 147 -3.87 -13.43 15.87
C ALA A 147 -5.39 -13.58 15.71
N LEU A 148 -5.90 -14.78 15.39
CA LEU A 148 -7.34 -15.04 15.32
C LEU A 148 -8.04 -14.73 16.66
N ALA A 149 -7.46 -15.17 17.78
CA ALA A 149 -8.01 -14.89 19.11
C ALA A 149 -8.09 -13.39 19.40
N ARG A 150 -7.03 -12.62 19.10
CA ARG A 150 -7.03 -11.15 19.23
C ARG A 150 -8.07 -10.48 18.35
N ILE A 151 -8.13 -10.83 17.06
CA ILE A 151 -9.10 -10.27 16.12
C ILE A 151 -10.53 -10.55 16.61
N THR A 152 -10.78 -11.75 17.14
CA THR A 152 -12.07 -12.13 17.72
C THR A 152 -12.43 -11.26 18.92
N GLN A 153 -11.49 -11.04 19.84
CA GLN A 153 -11.71 -10.22 21.03
C GLN A 153 -11.91 -8.74 20.69
N GLU A 154 -11.01 -8.16 19.88
CA GLU A 154 -11.04 -6.73 19.51
C GLU A 154 -12.26 -6.36 18.67
N SER A 155 -12.65 -7.22 17.72
CA SER A 155 -13.85 -6.98 16.92
C SER A 155 -15.14 -7.07 17.73
N SER A 156 -15.09 -7.71 18.91
CA SER A 156 -16.21 -7.84 19.85
C SER A 156 -16.32 -6.67 20.84
N ALA A 157 -15.32 -5.78 20.92
CA ALA A 157 -15.28 -4.71 21.91
C ALA A 157 -16.42 -3.68 21.73
N GLY A 158 -17.33 -3.58 22.71
CA GLY A 158 -18.39 -2.56 22.73
C GLY A 158 -19.63 -2.84 21.88
N GLN A 159 -20.07 -4.10 21.75
CA GLN A 159 -21.37 -4.45 21.17
C GLN A 159 -22.29 -5.20 22.15
N PRO A 160 -23.58 -4.82 22.23
CA PRO A 160 -24.65 -5.67 22.73
C PRO A 160 -25.48 -6.17 21.54
N LEU A 161 -25.01 -7.18 20.81
CA LEU A 161 -25.81 -7.85 19.78
C LEU A 161 -25.55 -9.34 19.88
N GLY A 162 -26.62 -10.12 19.96
CA GLY A 162 -26.67 -11.51 20.46
C GLY A 162 -25.71 -12.52 19.81
N PRO A 163 -25.76 -13.78 20.26
CA PRO A 163 -24.85 -14.83 19.79
C PRO A 163 -24.83 -14.90 18.26
N GLY A 164 -23.63 -14.71 17.67
CA GLY A 164 -23.40 -14.83 16.22
C GLY A 164 -23.38 -13.51 15.42
N PHE A 165 -23.70 -12.34 16.00
CA PHE A 165 -23.54 -11.08 15.27
C PHE A 165 -22.06 -10.72 15.08
N LEU A 166 -21.62 -10.44 13.85
CA LEU A 166 -20.22 -10.12 13.52
C LEU A 166 -20.11 -8.87 12.64
N ASP A 167 -19.40 -7.85 13.12
CA ASP A 167 -19.08 -6.66 12.33
C ASP A 167 -17.82 -6.91 11.48
N ARG A 168 -18.02 -7.16 10.18
CA ARG A 168 -16.94 -7.44 9.22
C ARG A 168 -15.95 -6.28 9.09
N MET A 169 -16.38 -5.03 9.27
CA MET A 169 -15.49 -3.88 9.19
C MET A 169 -14.54 -3.81 10.38
N ARG A 170 -15.02 -4.18 11.57
CA ARG A 170 -14.16 -4.30 12.77
C ARG A 170 -13.18 -5.44 12.65
N VAL A 171 -13.61 -6.61 12.15
CA VAL A 171 -12.70 -7.73 11.84
C VAL A 171 -11.62 -7.29 10.87
N SER A 172 -12.00 -6.59 9.79
CA SER A 172 -11.05 -6.07 8.80
C SER A 172 -10.08 -5.05 9.38
N ALA A 173 -10.54 -4.20 10.31
CA ALA A 173 -9.70 -3.24 11.01
C ALA A 173 -8.69 -3.93 11.95
N SER A 174 -9.12 -4.91 12.75
CA SER A 174 -8.22 -5.70 13.60
C SER A 174 -7.24 -6.54 12.77
N LEU A 175 -7.69 -7.12 11.65
CA LEU A 175 -6.82 -7.80 10.69
C LEU A 175 -5.73 -6.86 10.15
N PHE A 176 -6.07 -5.61 9.80
CA PHE A 176 -5.09 -4.62 9.37
C PHE A 176 -4.02 -4.38 10.44
N GLU A 177 -4.43 -4.26 11.71
CA GLU A 177 -3.49 -4.04 12.81
C GLU A 177 -2.54 -5.22 13.04
N GLU A 178 -3.05 -6.44 12.97
CA GLU A 178 -2.22 -7.66 13.09
C GLU A 178 -1.22 -7.76 11.94
N ALA A 179 -1.66 -7.49 10.72
CA ALA A 179 -0.79 -7.47 9.55
C ALA A 179 0.28 -6.36 9.66
N ALA A 180 -0.08 -5.19 10.20
CA ALA A 180 0.83 -4.08 10.41
C ALA A 180 1.93 -4.44 11.43
N ALA A 181 1.54 -5.02 12.57
CA ALA A 181 2.48 -5.44 13.62
C ALA A 181 3.46 -6.51 13.11
N ARG A 182 2.97 -7.51 12.35
CA ARG A 182 3.84 -8.54 11.77
C ARG A 182 4.76 -8.02 10.68
N SER A 183 4.26 -7.14 9.82
CA SER A 183 5.08 -6.50 8.79
C SER A 183 6.19 -5.65 9.42
N GLU A 184 5.89 -4.90 10.49
CA GLU A 184 6.88 -4.13 11.23
C GLU A 184 7.95 -5.02 11.86
N LEU A 185 7.58 -6.18 12.41
CA LEU A 185 8.56 -7.13 12.95
C LEU A 185 9.49 -7.70 11.87
N LEU A 186 8.98 -7.95 10.65
CA LEU A 186 9.76 -8.49 9.55
C LEU A 186 10.65 -7.44 8.86
N THR A 187 10.16 -6.21 8.74
CA THR A 187 10.81 -5.13 7.96
C THR A 187 11.54 -4.11 8.81
N GLY A 188 11.18 -3.98 10.09
CA GLY A 188 11.59 -2.90 10.98
C GLY A 188 10.92 -1.55 10.70
N GLU A 189 9.97 -1.49 9.75
CA GLU A 189 9.29 -0.24 9.37
C GLU A 189 7.85 -0.20 9.89
N PRO A 190 7.48 0.78 10.76
CA PRO A 190 6.13 0.89 11.27
C PRO A 190 5.17 1.45 10.22
N VAL A 191 3.96 0.90 10.16
CA VAL A 191 2.87 1.43 9.33
C VAL A 191 2.42 2.80 9.85
N ARG A 192 2.53 3.82 9.02
CA ARG A 192 2.24 5.21 9.39
C ARG A 192 0.75 5.51 9.37
N SER A 193 0.34 6.50 10.16
CA SER A 193 -1.08 6.91 10.25
C SER A 193 -1.69 7.36 8.92
N TRP A 194 -0.90 7.94 8.01
CA TRP A 194 -1.37 8.30 6.68
C TRP A 194 -1.58 7.08 5.78
N GLN A 195 -0.76 6.04 5.88
CA GLN A 195 -0.93 4.78 5.13
C GLN A 195 -2.23 4.08 5.54
N ARG A 196 -2.53 4.07 6.85
CA ARG A 196 -3.81 3.59 7.40
C ARG A 196 -5.01 4.35 6.83
N ARG A 197 -4.97 5.69 6.79
CA ARG A 197 -6.05 6.51 6.21
C ARG A 197 -6.21 6.27 4.71
N CYS A 198 -5.10 6.12 3.99
CA CYS A 198 -5.10 5.79 2.56
C CYS A 198 -5.72 4.41 2.33
N PHE A 199 -5.31 3.39 3.10
CA PHE A 199 -5.85 2.03 3.05
C PHE A 199 -7.37 2.02 3.24
N ALA A 200 -7.88 2.60 4.33
CA ALA A 200 -9.32 2.62 4.61
C ALA A 200 -10.12 3.33 3.50
N ARG A 201 -9.60 4.45 2.99
CA ARG A 201 -10.23 5.19 1.89
C ARG A 201 -10.22 4.38 0.60
N PHE A 202 -9.14 3.68 0.30
CA PHE A 202 -8.99 2.92 -0.94
C PHE A 202 -9.84 1.65 -0.91
N ALA A 203 -9.80 0.87 0.17
CA ALA A 203 -10.64 -0.32 0.35
C ALA A 203 -12.13 0.02 0.23
N ARG A 204 -12.59 1.12 0.85
CA ARG A 204 -13.98 1.60 0.71
C ARG A 204 -14.36 1.92 -0.74
N ARG A 205 -13.43 2.51 -1.50
CA ARG A 205 -13.65 2.84 -2.92
C ARG A 205 -13.67 1.59 -3.81
N LEU A 206 -12.86 0.58 -3.50
CA LEU A 206 -12.87 -0.71 -4.21
C LEU A 206 -14.21 -1.44 -3.99
N ALA A 207 -14.67 -1.51 -2.73
CA ALA A 207 -15.99 -2.07 -2.42
C ALA A 207 -17.11 -1.36 -3.20
N ALA A 208 -17.11 -0.02 -3.21
CA ALA A 208 -18.08 0.77 -3.95
C ALA A 208 -18.00 0.54 -5.48
N ALA A 209 -16.80 0.40 -6.04
CA ALA A 209 -16.61 0.10 -7.46
C ALA A 209 -17.17 -1.28 -7.84
N SER A 210 -17.04 -2.26 -6.94
CA SER A 210 -17.62 -3.60 -7.08
C SER A 210 -19.09 -3.68 -6.68
N ARG A 211 -19.75 -2.54 -6.37
CA ARG A 211 -21.12 -2.45 -5.84
C ARG A 211 -21.35 -3.29 -4.57
N ALA A 212 -20.30 -3.49 -3.77
CA ALA A 212 -20.35 -4.15 -2.49
C ALA A 212 -20.45 -3.14 -1.33
N LEU A 213 -21.13 -3.53 -0.25
CA LEU A 213 -21.25 -2.71 0.97
C LEU A 213 -19.94 -2.68 1.78
N VAL A 214 -19.18 -3.78 1.73
CA VAL A 214 -17.91 -3.97 2.45
C VAL A 214 -16.87 -4.55 1.49
N PRO A 215 -15.57 -4.26 1.67
CA PRO A 215 -14.51 -4.82 0.83
C PRO A 215 -14.36 -6.33 1.07
N ASP A 216 -14.10 -7.07 0.00
CA ASP A 216 -13.70 -8.48 0.08
C ASP A 216 -12.20 -8.62 0.41
N LEU A 217 -11.72 -9.86 0.62
CA LEU A 217 -10.30 -10.13 0.88
C LEU A 217 -9.40 -9.58 -0.25
N PHE A 218 -9.83 -9.71 -1.50
CA PHE A 218 -9.03 -9.23 -2.63
C PHE A 218 -8.84 -7.70 -2.58
N ASP A 219 -9.92 -6.97 -2.32
CA ASP A 219 -9.95 -5.51 -2.22
C ASP A 219 -9.08 -5.04 -1.05
N LEU A 220 -9.13 -5.74 0.10
CA LEU A 220 -8.26 -5.49 1.24
C LEU A 220 -6.78 -5.68 0.88
N VAL A 221 -6.42 -6.79 0.22
CA VAL A 221 -5.02 -7.06 -0.15
C VAL A 221 -4.51 -6.09 -1.22
N VAL A 222 -5.34 -5.73 -2.21
CA VAL A 222 -5.00 -4.69 -3.21
C VAL A 222 -4.78 -3.34 -2.54
N ALA A 223 -5.67 -2.95 -1.62
CA ALA A 223 -5.53 -1.71 -0.87
C ALA A 223 -4.26 -1.72 0.00
N GLY A 224 -3.95 -2.84 0.64
CA GLY A 224 -2.74 -3.04 1.43
C GLY A 224 -1.47 -2.87 0.61
N ARG A 225 -1.41 -3.54 -0.55
CA ARG A 225 -0.28 -3.46 -1.49
C ARG A 225 -0.06 -2.04 -2.01
N GLY A 226 -1.15 -1.32 -2.31
CA GLY A 226 -1.06 0.04 -2.87
C GLY A 226 -0.76 1.13 -1.84
N CYS A 227 -1.14 0.94 -0.57
CA CYS A 227 -1.01 1.97 0.46
C CYS A 227 0.17 1.76 1.43
N VAL A 228 0.60 0.51 1.62
CA VAL A 228 1.68 0.16 2.56
C VAL A 228 2.89 -0.35 1.78
N ASP A 229 2.96 -1.65 1.53
CA ASP A 229 3.95 -2.32 0.70
C ASP A 229 3.52 -3.79 0.41
N GLU A 230 4.36 -4.54 -0.30
CA GLU A 230 4.11 -5.96 -0.61
C GLU A 230 4.25 -6.92 0.59
N ASN A 231 5.07 -6.58 1.60
CA ASN A 231 5.25 -7.43 2.78
C ASN A 231 4.01 -7.38 3.66
N PHE A 232 3.50 -6.18 3.92
CA PHE A 232 2.23 -5.95 4.58
C PHE A 232 1.08 -6.64 3.85
N ALA A 233 1.01 -6.52 2.52
CA ALA A 233 -0.03 -7.16 1.74
C ALA A 233 0.01 -8.70 1.84
N TYR A 234 1.21 -9.28 1.90
CA TYR A 234 1.39 -10.72 2.13
C TYR A 234 0.92 -11.14 3.52
N GLU A 235 1.28 -10.38 4.56
CA GLU A 235 0.83 -10.63 5.93
C GLU A 235 -0.71 -10.54 6.06
N LEU A 236 -1.31 -9.54 5.42
CA LEU A 236 -2.75 -9.35 5.37
C LEU A 236 -3.45 -10.51 4.66
N TRP A 237 -2.93 -10.94 3.51
CA TRP A 237 -3.44 -12.10 2.77
C TRP A 237 -3.34 -13.37 3.63
N ARG A 238 -2.16 -13.66 4.17
CA ARG A 238 -1.91 -14.87 4.99
C ARG A 238 -2.86 -14.97 6.17
N LEU A 239 -3.07 -13.88 6.89
CA LEU A 239 -4.00 -13.83 8.02
C LEU A 239 -5.47 -13.88 7.55
N GLY A 240 -5.82 -13.19 6.47
CA GLY A 240 -7.17 -13.19 5.90
C GLY A 240 -7.63 -14.56 5.37
N THR A 241 -6.69 -15.37 4.89
CA THR A 241 -6.94 -16.74 4.42
C THR A 241 -6.92 -17.78 5.54
N ALA A 242 -6.60 -17.41 6.77
CA ALA A 242 -6.49 -18.34 7.87
C ALA A 242 -7.87 -18.87 8.30
N TYR A 243 -8.03 -20.19 8.30
CA TYR A 243 -9.19 -20.88 8.85
C TYR A 243 -8.73 -22.16 9.58
N PRO A 244 -8.22 -22.04 10.83
CA PRO A 244 -7.56 -23.13 11.54
C PRO A 244 -8.50 -24.28 11.93
N LEU A 245 -9.80 -24.16 11.65
CA LEU A 245 -10.80 -25.20 11.87
C LEU A 245 -10.81 -26.26 10.76
N GLN A 246 -10.20 -25.97 9.60
CA GLN A 246 -10.07 -26.94 8.52
C GLN A 246 -8.72 -27.67 8.60
N SER A 247 -8.79 -28.99 8.72
CA SER A 247 -7.61 -29.87 8.67
C SER A 247 -7.26 -30.22 7.22
N GLU A 248 -6.01 -30.60 6.96
CA GLU A 248 -5.62 -31.17 5.66
C GLU A 248 -6.18 -32.58 5.44
N VAL A 249 -6.32 -33.34 6.53
CA VAL A 249 -6.78 -34.73 6.53
C VAL A 249 -8.11 -34.82 7.26
N ALA A 250 -9.05 -35.57 6.69
CA ALA A 250 -10.34 -35.88 7.28
C ALA A 250 -10.76 -37.32 6.93
N ASP A 251 -11.83 -37.81 7.55
CA ASP A 251 -12.39 -39.14 7.27
C ASP A 251 -12.94 -39.26 5.83
N LEU A 252 -13.33 -38.13 5.24
CA LEU A 252 -13.76 -38.05 3.85
C LEU A 252 -12.56 -37.86 2.91
N PRO A 253 -12.64 -38.37 1.66
CA PRO A 253 -11.60 -38.13 0.68
C PRO A 253 -11.41 -36.62 0.46
N THR A 254 -10.15 -36.18 0.45
CA THR A 254 -9.80 -34.77 0.30
C THR A 254 -9.71 -34.38 -1.16
N ALA A 255 -10.49 -33.38 -1.57
CA ALA A 255 -10.46 -32.79 -2.89
C ALA A 255 -9.70 -31.46 -2.87
N ARG A 256 -8.88 -31.23 -3.90
CA ARG A 256 -8.27 -29.93 -4.20
C ARG A 256 -8.99 -29.36 -5.40
N ILE A 257 -9.77 -28.30 -5.18
CA ILE A 257 -10.60 -27.67 -6.20
C ILE A 257 -10.22 -26.20 -6.26
N SER A 258 -9.86 -25.72 -7.44
CA SER A 258 -9.62 -24.28 -7.65
C SER A 258 -10.92 -23.52 -7.90
N GLY A 259 -10.92 -22.21 -7.65
CA GLY A 259 -12.09 -21.38 -7.96
C GLY A 259 -12.38 -21.29 -9.48
N GLU A 260 -11.38 -21.53 -10.33
CA GLU A 260 -11.54 -21.59 -11.79
C GLU A 260 -12.31 -22.84 -12.25
N GLU A 261 -12.07 -23.99 -11.62
CA GLU A 261 -12.83 -25.22 -11.87
C GLU A 261 -14.31 -25.09 -11.51
N LEU A 262 -14.63 -24.20 -10.56
CA LEU A 262 -15.99 -23.88 -10.14
C LEU A 262 -16.62 -22.71 -10.93
N LEU A 263 -15.90 -22.15 -11.91
CA LEU A 263 -16.33 -21.00 -12.72
C LEU A 263 -16.78 -19.80 -11.88
N LEU A 264 -16.13 -19.56 -10.73
CA LEU A 264 -16.52 -18.50 -9.77
C LEU A 264 -16.08 -17.08 -10.18
N GLY A 265 -15.52 -16.89 -11.39
CA GLY A 265 -15.02 -15.58 -11.83
C GLY A 265 -13.85 -15.08 -10.98
N THR A 266 -12.86 -15.95 -10.75
CA THR A 266 -11.71 -15.68 -9.87
C THR A 266 -10.88 -14.47 -10.30
N ARG A 267 -10.40 -13.70 -9.31
CA ARG A 267 -9.50 -12.55 -9.51
C ARG A 267 -8.09 -12.94 -9.09
N ARG A 268 -7.11 -12.75 -9.98
CA ARG A 268 -5.70 -13.10 -9.71
C ARG A 268 -4.92 -11.90 -9.18
N LEU A 269 -4.17 -12.11 -8.10
CA LEU A 269 -3.23 -11.14 -7.54
C LEU A 269 -1.84 -11.77 -7.44
N ARG A 270 -0.79 -11.00 -7.76
CA ARG A 270 0.60 -11.42 -7.54
C ARG A 270 1.24 -10.59 -6.44
N LEU A 271 1.75 -11.28 -5.42
CA LEU A 271 2.53 -10.71 -4.33
C LEU A 271 4.00 -11.14 -4.47
N ARG A 272 4.94 -10.23 -4.25
CA ARG A 272 6.37 -10.51 -4.25
C ARG A 272 7.00 -10.05 -2.93
N PRO A 273 6.68 -10.72 -1.80
CA PRO A 273 7.21 -10.31 -0.50
C PRO A 273 8.75 -10.33 -0.52
N ARG A 274 9.35 -9.28 0.04
CA ARG A 274 10.80 -9.21 0.26
C ARG A 274 11.11 -9.95 1.55
N ILE A 275 11.21 -11.28 1.45
CA ILE A 275 11.69 -12.11 2.56
C ILE A 275 13.14 -11.68 2.86
N PRO A 276 13.46 -11.22 4.09
CA PRO A 276 14.83 -10.98 4.48
C PRO A 276 15.61 -12.28 4.29
N ARG A 277 16.53 -12.32 3.32
CA ARG A 277 17.41 -13.47 3.16
C ARG A 277 18.25 -13.55 4.44
N PRO A 278 18.27 -14.69 5.18
CA PRO A 278 19.24 -14.87 6.23
C PRO A 278 20.60 -14.56 5.63
N GLY A 279 21.28 -13.58 6.23
CA GLY A 279 22.26 -12.74 5.56
C GLY A 279 23.10 -13.51 4.56
N ARG A 280 23.10 -13.08 3.28
CA ARG A 280 24.25 -13.36 2.43
C ARG A 280 25.45 -13.02 3.30
N ARG A 281 26.31 -14.02 3.61
CA ARG A 281 27.58 -13.78 4.30
C ARG A 281 28.13 -12.51 3.68
N ALA A 282 28.26 -11.45 4.49
CA ALA A 282 28.88 -10.24 4.04
C ALA A 282 30.27 -10.71 3.60
N ARG A 283 30.47 -10.88 2.28
CA ARG A 283 31.82 -10.98 1.76
C ARG A 283 32.42 -9.66 2.22
N PRO A 284 33.48 -9.67 3.03
CA PRO A 284 34.15 -8.44 3.37
C PRO A 284 34.61 -7.88 2.04
N PHE A 285 33.83 -6.94 1.50
CA PHE A 285 34.38 -6.01 0.54
C PHE A 285 35.56 -5.41 1.28
N PRO A 286 36.76 -5.36 0.69
CA PRO A 286 37.87 -4.65 1.30
C PRO A 286 37.51 -3.16 1.30
N VAL A 287 36.65 -2.76 2.24
CA VAL A 287 36.39 -1.38 2.59
C VAL A 287 37.72 -0.95 3.18
N LYS A 288 38.49 -0.17 2.42
CA LYS A 288 39.68 0.49 2.96
C LYS A 288 39.25 1.15 4.26
N ARG A 289 39.88 0.77 5.37
CA ARG A 289 39.57 1.41 6.65
C ARG A 289 39.96 2.88 6.54
N ARG A 290 39.11 3.77 7.04
CA ARG A 290 39.43 5.19 7.15
C ARG A 290 40.75 5.35 7.89
N ARG A 291 41.68 6.08 7.28
CA ARG A 291 42.94 6.44 7.93
C ARG A 291 42.59 7.26 9.17
N GLY A 292 42.87 6.70 10.34
CA GLY A 292 42.69 7.39 11.62
C GLY A 292 43.85 8.32 11.91
N GLU A 293 43.70 9.14 12.94
CA GLU A 293 44.80 9.90 13.53
C GLU A 293 45.85 8.92 14.09
N ARG A 294 47.12 9.19 13.80
CA ARG A 294 48.27 8.51 14.39
C ARG A 294 48.50 8.99 15.83
N PHE A 295 48.21 10.26 16.10
CA PHE A 295 48.27 10.87 17.42
C PHE A 295 47.17 11.94 17.56
N PRO A 296 46.62 12.15 18.78
CA PRO A 296 45.56 13.13 18.99
C PRO A 296 45.93 14.52 18.46
N GLY A 297 45.11 15.06 17.57
CA GLY A 297 45.30 16.41 17.01
C GLY A 297 46.13 16.47 15.73
N GLU A 298 46.59 15.34 15.17
CA GLU A 298 47.25 15.28 13.85
C GLU A 298 46.38 15.89 12.75
N PHE A 299 45.06 15.71 12.81
CA PHE A 299 44.19 16.27 11.78
C PHE A 299 44.02 17.78 11.91
N LEU A 300 44.16 18.32 13.12
CA LEU A 300 44.10 19.77 13.39
C LEU A 300 45.35 20.50 12.91
N SER A 301 46.53 19.86 12.94
CA SER A 301 47.76 20.46 12.38
C SER A 301 47.74 20.58 10.85
N GLY A 302 46.76 19.95 10.19
CA GLY A 302 46.51 20.09 8.76
C GLY A 302 45.81 21.40 8.35
N PHE A 303 45.33 22.21 9.30
CA PHE A 303 44.73 23.51 9.00
C PHE A 303 45.82 24.59 8.90
N THR A 304 46.15 25.00 7.67
CA THR A 304 47.10 26.06 7.34
C THR A 304 46.41 27.41 7.08
N GLY A 305 45.08 27.43 6.91
CA GLY A 305 44.32 28.67 6.69
C GLY A 305 44.43 29.20 5.26
N GLU A 306 44.72 28.31 4.30
CA GLU A 306 44.84 28.62 2.86
C GLU A 306 43.50 28.97 2.18
N GLY A 307 42.40 28.97 2.94
CA GLY A 307 41.05 29.21 2.46
C GLY A 307 40.19 27.94 2.54
N ILE A 308 38.88 28.07 2.29
CA ILE A 308 37.96 26.93 2.37
C ILE A 308 37.35 26.62 1.02
N CYS A 309 37.31 25.34 0.67
CA CYS A 309 36.68 24.86 -0.56
C CYS A 309 35.85 23.59 -0.32
N SER A 310 34.98 23.28 -1.27
CA SER A 310 34.13 22.10 -1.28
C SER A 310 34.85 20.86 -1.78
N TYR A 311 34.25 19.70 -1.53
CA TYR A 311 34.69 18.41 -2.08
C TYR A 311 33.95 18.11 -3.40
N PRO A 312 34.63 18.12 -4.57
CA PRO A 312 33.97 18.09 -5.87
C PRO A 312 32.97 16.93 -6.12
N PRO A 313 33.21 15.70 -5.63
CA PRO A 313 32.22 14.63 -5.77
C PRO A 313 30.87 14.90 -5.11
N GLU A 314 30.84 15.71 -4.03
CA GLU A 314 29.60 16.13 -3.39
C GLU A 314 28.90 17.20 -4.20
N ASP A 315 29.65 18.14 -4.77
CA ASP A 315 29.14 19.21 -5.62
C ASP A 315 28.42 18.63 -6.85
N ILE A 316 29.01 17.60 -7.49
CA ILE A 316 28.36 16.87 -8.61
C ILE A 316 27.00 16.29 -8.18
N VAL A 317 26.91 15.74 -6.96
CA VAL A 317 25.66 15.16 -6.44
C VAL A 317 24.62 16.24 -6.15
N ILE A 318 25.05 17.36 -5.57
CA ILE A 318 24.21 18.52 -5.28
C ILE A 318 23.68 19.13 -6.58
N GLU A 319 24.54 19.34 -7.57
CA GLU A 319 24.18 19.88 -8.89
C GLU A 319 23.26 18.93 -9.67
N ALA A 320 23.55 17.63 -9.67
CA ALA A 320 22.66 16.64 -10.27
C ALA A 320 21.29 16.59 -9.58
N PHE A 321 21.26 16.80 -8.26
CA PHE A 321 20.00 16.97 -7.55
C PHE A 321 19.29 18.25 -7.96
N GLY A 322 19.99 19.39 -8.00
CA GLY A 322 19.47 20.67 -8.49
C GLY A 322 18.80 20.54 -9.85
N ARG A 323 19.49 19.96 -10.84
CA ARG A 323 18.91 19.70 -12.19
C ARG A 323 17.63 18.88 -12.14
N ARG A 324 17.61 17.77 -11.39
CA ARG A 324 16.39 16.96 -11.22
C ARG A 324 15.24 17.74 -10.59
N MET A 325 15.54 18.63 -9.63
CA MET A 325 14.52 19.48 -9.00
C MET A 325 13.98 20.54 -9.97
N LYS A 326 14.83 21.11 -10.84
CA LYS A 326 14.41 21.97 -11.93
C LYS A 326 13.44 21.23 -12.86
N ASP A 327 13.81 20.03 -13.32
CA ASP A 327 12.96 19.21 -14.20
C ASP A 327 11.63 18.84 -13.56
N ARG A 328 11.66 18.46 -12.27
CA ARG A 328 10.44 18.14 -11.52
C ARG A 328 9.54 19.36 -11.34
N GLY A 329 10.13 20.53 -11.05
CA GLY A 329 9.40 21.79 -10.97
C GLY A 329 8.71 22.15 -12.29
N LYS A 330 9.42 22.00 -13.43
CA LYS A 330 8.83 22.19 -14.76
C LYS A 330 7.67 21.23 -15.02
N SER A 331 7.84 19.95 -14.68
CA SER A 331 6.80 18.92 -14.83
C SER A 331 5.52 19.28 -14.05
N ILE A 332 5.63 19.77 -12.82
CA ILE A 332 4.47 20.20 -12.02
C ILE A 332 3.73 21.36 -12.71
N LEU A 333 4.47 22.37 -13.18
CA LEU A 333 3.85 23.53 -13.86
C LEU A 333 3.19 23.15 -15.19
N ARG A 334 3.73 22.16 -15.91
CA ARG A 334 3.10 21.61 -17.12
C ARG A 334 1.81 20.86 -16.80
N GLU A 335 1.82 20.09 -15.72
CA GLU A 335 0.64 19.35 -15.23
C GLU A 335 -0.47 20.31 -14.75
N GLU A 336 -0.14 21.36 -14.02
CA GLU A 336 -1.11 22.37 -13.55
C GLU A 336 -1.83 23.11 -14.70
N ARG A 337 -1.17 23.23 -15.85
CA ARG A 337 -1.71 23.86 -17.05
C ARG A 337 -2.20 22.87 -18.10
N ALA A 338 -2.27 21.58 -17.76
CA ALA A 338 -2.81 20.59 -18.67
C ALA A 338 -4.29 20.86 -18.93
N VAL A 339 -4.68 20.82 -20.20
CA VAL A 339 -6.06 20.97 -20.63
C VAL A 339 -6.53 19.64 -21.19
N THR A 340 -7.75 19.26 -20.84
CA THR A 340 -8.40 18.04 -21.31
C THR A 340 -9.53 18.41 -22.24
N HIS A 341 -9.64 17.73 -23.38
CA HIS A 341 -10.67 17.97 -24.39
C HIS A 341 -11.08 16.66 -25.09
N PRO A 342 -12.24 16.60 -25.76
CA PRO A 342 -12.66 15.43 -26.52
C PRO A 342 -11.65 15.06 -27.61
N PHE A 343 -11.47 13.76 -27.81
CA PHE A 343 -10.63 13.18 -28.86
C PHE A 343 -11.24 13.47 -30.22
N VAL A 344 -10.43 14.04 -31.11
CA VAL A 344 -10.83 14.31 -32.50
C VAL A 344 -9.97 13.49 -33.44
N ALA A 345 -8.66 13.74 -33.47
CA ALA A 345 -7.74 13.11 -34.42
C ALA A 345 -6.35 12.77 -33.85
N SER A 346 -6.03 13.21 -32.63
CA SER A 346 -4.71 13.07 -32.01
C SER A 346 -4.88 12.62 -30.57
N LEU A 347 -4.02 11.71 -30.11
CA LEU A 347 -3.96 11.32 -28.70
C LEU A 347 -3.26 12.37 -27.83
N GLU A 348 -2.71 13.43 -28.43
CA GLU A 348 -1.94 14.47 -27.75
C GLU A 348 -0.88 13.86 -26.81
N ASP A 349 -0.91 14.17 -25.51
CA ASP A 349 0.00 13.60 -24.50
C ASP A 349 -0.57 12.34 -23.83
N GLY A 350 -1.73 11.86 -24.29
CA GLY A 350 -2.37 10.62 -23.87
C GLY A 350 -3.83 10.79 -23.47
N ILE A 351 -4.51 9.66 -23.27
CA ILE A 351 -5.91 9.61 -22.86
C ILE A 351 -6.05 10.04 -21.40
N ASP A 352 -6.92 11.02 -21.13
CA ASP A 352 -7.35 11.33 -19.78
C ASP A 352 -8.40 10.29 -19.34
N VAL A 353 -7.91 9.19 -18.77
CA VAL A 353 -8.74 8.07 -18.32
C VAL A 353 -9.83 8.54 -17.34
N ARG A 354 -9.52 9.52 -16.49
CA ARG A 354 -10.49 9.99 -15.48
C ARG A 354 -11.62 10.75 -16.14
N GLU A 355 -11.31 11.64 -17.07
CA GLU A 355 -12.32 12.43 -17.77
C GLU A 355 -13.13 11.58 -18.75
N THR A 356 -12.45 10.63 -19.41
CA THR A 356 -13.08 9.62 -20.27
C THR A 356 -14.07 8.75 -19.49
N ILE A 357 -13.71 8.30 -18.29
CA ILE A 357 -14.64 7.52 -17.44
C ILE A 357 -15.85 8.37 -16.98
N ARG A 358 -15.67 9.67 -16.74
CA ARG A 358 -16.78 10.57 -16.37
C ARG A 358 -17.82 10.69 -17.48
N HIS A 359 -17.37 10.75 -18.73
CA HIS A 359 -18.22 10.86 -19.92
C HIS A 359 -18.40 9.50 -20.62
N TRP A 360 -18.21 8.39 -19.89
CA TRP A 360 -18.24 7.04 -20.50
C TRP A 360 -19.57 6.73 -21.19
N SER A 361 -20.68 7.26 -20.66
CA SER A 361 -22.02 7.11 -21.24
C SER A 361 -22.20 7.84 -22.57
N GLU A 362 -21.40 8.87 -22.84
CA GLU A 362 -21.46 9.67 -24.06
C GLU A 362 -20.65 9.03 -25.19
N GLY A 363 -19.82 8.03 -24.89
CA GLY A 363 -18.96 7.35 -25.87
C GLY A 363 -17.77 8.19 -26.33
N GLU A 364 -17.53 9.34 -25.70
CA GLU A 364 -16.45 10.25 -26.03
C GLU A 364 -15.16 9.90 -25.27
N LEU A 365 -14.05 9.82 -26.00
CA LEU A 365 -12.73 9.71 -25.41
C LEU A 365 -12.20 11.11 -25.13
N PHE A 366 -11.54 11.31 -23.99
CA PHE A 366 -10.91 12.59 -23.67
C PHE A 366 -9.39 12.43 -23.72
N VAL A 367 -8.73 13.39 -24.36
CA VAL A 367 -7.27 13.45 -24.45
C VAL A 367 -6.74 14.63 -23.67
N ARG A 368 -5.57 14.43 -23.07
CA ARG A 368 -4.87 15.44 -22.29
C ARG A 368 -3.79 16.07 -23.15
N ARG A 369 -3.76 17.40 -23.15
CA ARG A 369 -2.66 18.19 -23.67
C ARG A 369 -1.98 18.89 -22.50
N THR A 370 -0.72 18.54 -22.25
CA THR A 370 0.12 19.18 -21.25
C THR A 370 0.32 20.65 -21.60
N GLY A 371 0.25 21.50 -20.56
CA GLY A 371 0.50 22.91 -20.74
C GLY A 371 1.99 23.19 -20.96
N ARG A 372 2.32 24.35 -21.52
CA ARG A 372 3.70 24.82 -21.57
C ARG A 372 4.12 25.37 -20.20
N ALA A 373 5.32 24.99 -19.74
CA ALA A 373 5.93 25.60 -18.57
C ALA A 373 6.12 27.11 -18.85
N PRO A 374 6.00 27.99 -17.83
CA PRO A 374 6.09 29.45 -18.02
C PRO A 374 7.51 29.94 -18.34
N GLY A 375 8.48 29.04 -18.29
CA GLY A 375 9.90 29.33 -18.44
C GLY A 375 10.72 28.21 -17.81
N ASP A 376 12.02 28.43 -17.71
CA ASP A 376 12.91 27.53 -17.02
C ASP A 376 12.91 27.79 -15.50
N VAL A 377 13.65 26.97 -14.76
CA VAL A 377 13.80 27.14 -13.30
C VAL A 377 15.17 27.75 -13.03
N GLY A 378 15.17 28.94 -12.44
CA GLY A 378 16.41 29.70 -12.23
C GLY A 378 17.15 29.19 -11.01
N SER A 379 16.48 29.24 -9.85
CA SER A 379 17.06 28.86 -8.55
C SER A 379 16.34 27.67 -7.91
N VAL A 380 17.10 26.87 -7.15
CA VAL A 380 16.58 25.76 -6.34
C VAL A 380 17.00 25.95 -4.89
N VAL A 381 16.04 25.94 -3.97
CA VAL A 381 16.27 26.00 -2.52
C VAL A 381 15.96 24.66 -1.90
N VAL A 382 16.83 24.20 -1.01
CA VAL A 382 16.64 22.98 -0.24
C VAL A 382 16.78 23.30 1.24
N ILE A 383 15.72 23.06 2.00
CA ILE A 383 15.66 23.25 3.44
C ILE A 383 15.46 21.86 4.07
N PHE A 384 16.42 21.41 4.87
CA PHE A 384 16.31 20.18 5.64
C PHE A 384 15.70 20.42 7.02
N ASP A 385 16.01 21.58 7.60
CA ASP A 385 15.61 22.01 8.93
C ASP A 385 15.10 23.44 8.86
N ASP A 386 13.80 23.63 9.10
CA ASP A 386 13.09 24.89 8.96
C ASP A 386 12.87 25.60 10.32
N ALA A 387 13.66 25.23 11.34
CA ALA A 387 13.66 25.90 12.63
C ALA A 387 14.03 27.40 12.47
N PRO A 388 13.19 28.33 12.95
CA PRO A 388 13.33 29.77 12.69
C PRO A 388 14.67 30.38 13.12
N ASP A 389 15.28 29.85 14.17
CA ASP A 389 16.51 30.40 14.73
C ASP A 389 17.28 29.32 15.48
N SER A 390 17.86 28.39 14.72
CA SER A 390 18.64 27.31 15.31
C SER A 390 20.10 27.73 15.47
N GLN A 391 20.52 27.91 16.73
CA GLN A 391 21.93 28.01 17.11
C GLN A 391 22.76 26.80 16.64
N ARG A 392 22.08 25.68 16.31
CA ARG A 392 22.68 24.47 15.74
C ARG A 392 23.46 24.71 14.45
N TYR A 393 23.09 25.71 13.66
CA TYR A 393 23.71 25.94 12.34
C TYR A 393 24.49 27.27 12.29
N PRO A 394 25.59 27.43 13.04
CA PRO A 394 26.31 28.70 13.11
C PRO A 394 27.12 28.99 11.84
N PHE A 395 27.44 27.96 11.04
CA PHE A 395 28.27 28.11 9.85
C PHE A 395 27.42 28.52 8.65
N MET A 396 27.63 29.73 8.17
CA MET A 396 26.89 30.33 7.06
C MET A 396 27.88 30.85 6.04
N LEU A 397 27.64 30.55 4.77
CA LEU A 397 28.57 30.95 3.74
C LEU A 397 27.92 31.05 2.36
N THR A 398 28.53 31.86 1.50
CA THR A 398 28.20 32.01 0.09
C THR A 398 29.42 31.57 -0.76
N TRP A 399 29.24 30.55 -1.61
CA TRP A 399 30.21 30.02 -2.56
C TRP A 399 29.86 30.43 -3.98
N LEU A 400 30.88 30.82 -4.73
CA LEU A 400 30.78 31.08 -6.17
C LEU A 400 31.21 29.84 -6.93
N GLY A 401 30.50 29.51 -8.01
CA GLY A 401 30.86 28.38 -8.87
C GLY A 401 32.26 28.58 -9.49
N GLU A 402 33.15 27.59 -9.29
CA GLU A 402 34.52 27.61 -9.81
C GLU A 402 34.54 27.19 -11.29
N HIS A 403 33.73 26.19 -11.65
CA HIS A 403 33.75 25.53 -12.95
C HIS A 403 32.53 25.87 -13.85
N GLU A 404 32.71 25.70 -15.17
CA GLU A 404 31.61 25.80 -16.14
C GLU A 404 30.59 24.68 -15.89
N GLY A 405 29.46 25.02 -15.27
CA GLY A 405 28.40 24.08 -14.91
C GLY A 405 28.06 24.02 -13.43
N GLU A 406 28.80 24.75 -12.59
CA GLU A 406 28.46 24.94 -11.17
C GLU A 406 27.53 26.13 -10.98
N SER A 407 26.63 26.02 -10.01
CA SER A 407 25.78 27.11 -9.56
C SER A 407 26.47 27.87 -8.43
N ASP A 408 26.15 29.15 -8.28
CA ASP A 408 26.44 29.82 -7.01
C ASP A 408 25.58 29.22 -5.92
N MET A 409 26.17 29.08 -4.73
CA MET A 409 25.51 28.46 -3.59
C MET A 409 25.60 29.33 -2.35
N ALA A 410 24.50 29.48 -1.62
CA ALA A 410 24.54 29.95 -0.24
C ALA A 410 23.91 28.90 0.68
N PHE A 411 24.48 28.71 1.87
CA PHE A 411 24.03 27.66 2.78
C PHE A 411 24.24 28.02 4.25
N TYR A 412 23.50 27.33 5.11
CA TYR A 412 23.75 27.27 6.54
C TYR A 412 23.92 25.81 6.99
N ALA A 413 24.90 25.56 7.85
CA ALA A 413 25.30 24.23 8.30
C ALA A 413 25.81 24.25 9.75
N THR A 414 25.99 23.06 10.33
CA THR A 414 26.61 22.89 11.66
C THR A 414 28.06 23.37 11.65
N ASP A 415 28.63 23.66 12.82
CA ASP A 415 30.03 24.09 12.90
C ASP A 415 30.95 22.99 12.33
N PRO A 416 31.73 23.25 11.25
CA PRO A 416 32.64 22.27 10.69
C PRO A 416 33.72 21.83 11.68
N ARG A 417 34.07 22.66 12.67
CA ARG A 417 35.11 22.36 13.67
C ARG A 417 34.72 21.25 14.65
N GLU A 418 33.42 20.97 14.79
CA GLU A 418 32.94 19.90 15.68
C GLU A 418 33.30 18.49 15.19
N LYS A 419 33.54 18.32 13.88
CA LYS A 419 33.77 17.01 13.27
C LYS A 419 34.89 17.08 12.23
N VAL A 420 36.12 17.09 12.72
CA VAL A 420 37.31 16.92 11.89
C VAL A 420 37.42 15.46 11.45
N VAL A 421 37.50 15.21 10.15
CA VAL A 421 37.51 13.86 9.58
C VAL A 421 38.82 13.41 8.94
N GLY A 422 39.71 14.37 8.65
CA GLY A 422 41.05 14.15 8.12
C GLY A 422 41.89 15.43 8.25
N PRO A 423 43.19 15.40 7.88
CA PRO A 423 44.06 16.56 7.96
C PRO A 423 43.54 17.71 7.11
N GLY A 424 43.08 18.79 7.74
CA GLY A 424 42.45 19.93 7.04
C GLY A 424 41.08 19.60 6.42
N ILE A 425 40.37 18.58 6.91
CA ILE A 425 39.06 18.15 6.36
C ILE A 425 38.04 18.09 7.49
N CYS A 426 36.96 18.86 7.35
CA CYS A 426 35.84 18.89 8.28
C CYS A 426 34.56 18.33 7.64
N ARG A 427 33.69 17.75 8.45
CA ARG A 427 32.35 17.31 8.05
C ARG A 427 31.28 18.13 8.77
N ALA A 428 30.49 18.87 8.01
CA ALA A 428 29.32 19.58 8.50
C ALA A 428 28.03 18.94 7.96
N GLU A 429 26.90 19.33 8.56
CA GLU A 429 25.57 18.95 8.11
C GLU A 429 24.78 20.20 7.72
N TYR A 430 24.29 20.24 6.48
CA TYR A 430 23.42 21.30 6.00
C TYR A 430 22.13 21.36 6.83
N GLY A 431 21.76 22.58 7.21
CA GLY A 431 20.39 22.91 7.57
C GLY A 431 19.58 23.30 6.32
N GLY A 432 20.24 23.96 5.35
CA GLY A 432 19.68 24.25 4.03
C GLY A 432 20.69 24.94 3.11
N PHE A 433 20.40 24.92 1.81
CA PHE A 433 21.20 25.60 0.78
C PHE A 433 20.31 26.10 -0.38
N VAL A 434 20.80 27.10 -1.11
CA VAL A 434 20.24 27.58 -2.39
C VAL A 434 21.27 27.38 -3.48
N LEU A 435 20.84 26.97 -4.67
CA LEU A 435 21.64 26.94 -5.89
C LEU A 435 21.05 27.94 -6.89
N SER A 436 21.88 28.81 -7.45
CA SER A 436 21.49 29.76 -8.49
C SER A 436 22.47 29.75 -9.66
N TRP A 437 21.93 29.67 -10.87
CA TRP A 437 22.70 29.69 -12.13
C TRP A 437 22.29 30.91 -12.96
N PRO A 438 23.19 31.57 -13.71
CA PRO A 438 24.64 31.33 -13.90
C PRO A 438 25.52 31.66 -12.68
N PRO A 439 26.74 31.08 -12.57
CA PRO A 439 27.66 31.32 -11.45
C PRO A 439 28.32 32.70 -11.49
N ARG A 440 29.02 33.03 -10.39
CA ARG A 440 29.82 34.24 -10.14
C ARG A 440 29.02 35.54 -10.07
N ARG A 441 27.80 35.47 -9.55
CA ARG A 441 26.88 36.61 -9.37
C ARG A 441 26.42 36.79 -7.93
N MET A 442 26.36 35.72 -7.14
CA MET A 442 25.82 35.75 -5.79
C MET A 442 26.76 36.48 -4.82
N ALA A 443 26.38 37.68 -4.38
CA ALA A 443 27.04 38.37 -3.28
C ALA A 443 26.75 37.66 -1.94
N ASP A 444 27.49 38.01 -0.89
CA ASP A 444 27.29 37.39 0.42
C ASP A 444 25.93 37.74 1.04
N VAL A 445 24.96 36.84 0.85
CA VAL A 445 23.58 37.01 1.31
C VAL A 445 23.44 37.04 2.82
N TRP A 446 24.48 36.60 3.56
CA TRP A 446 24.45 36.54 5.02
C TRP A 446 24.80 37.87 5.69
N THR A 447 25.60 38.71 5.05
CA THR A 447 25.99 40.03 5.58
C THR A 447 25.29 41.19 4.88
N ASP A 448 24.66 40.95 3.73
CA ASP A 448 23.96 41.97 2.96
C ASP A 448 22.65 42.42 3.66
N ALA A 449 22.60 43.71 4.00
CA ALA A 449 21.49 44.37 4.68
C ALA A 449 20.14 44.24 3.93
N ARG A 450 20.16 44.05 2.60
CA ARG A 450 18.94 43.85 1.80
C ARG A 450 18.17 42.60 2.21
N TYR A 451 18.82 41.64 2.87
CA TYR A 451 18.23 40.40 3.36
C TYR A 451 17.81 40.43 4.83
N GLU A 452 17.86 41.58 5.51
CA GLU A 452 17.43 41.72 6.92
C GLU A 452 15.92 41.51 7.10
N LEU A 453 15.13 41.71 6.05
CA LEU A 453 13.69 41.45 6.07
C LEU A 453 13.34 39.96 6.26
N ALA A 454 14.28 39.06 5.98
CA ALA A 454 14.19 37.64 6.29
C ALA A 454 14.67 37.39 7.73
N ARG A 455 13.77 36.92 8.60
CA ARG A 455 14.04 36.74 10.04
C ARG A 455 14.77 35.44 10.35
N THR A 456 14.68 34.48 9.43
CA THR A 456 15.20 33.13 9.62
C THR A 456 16.18 32.77 8.51
N LYS A 457 17.14 31.87 8.78
CA LYS A 457 18.08 31.36 7.76
C LYS A 457 17.35 30.70 6.56
N PRO A 458 16.29 29.88 6.77
CA PRO A 458 15.46 29.39 5.67
C PRO A 458 14.82 30.51 4.83
N GLU A 459 14.25 31.55 5.46
CA GLU A 459 13.68 32.70 4.75
C GLU A 459 14.73 33.44 3.92
N ARG A 460 15.93 33.61 4.47
CA ARG A 460 17.02 34.29 3.79
C ARG A 460 17.47 33.53 2.54
N LEU A 461 17.56 32.20 2.60
CA LEU A 461 17.82 31.37 1.42
C LEU A 461 16.72 31.46 0.37
N VAL A 462 15.44 31.48 0.78
CA VAL A 462 14.32 31.63 -0.15
C VAL A 462 14.35 33.00 -0.82
N LEU A 463 14.63 34.07 -0.06
CA LEU A 463 14.75 35.42 -0.58
C LEU A 463 15.94 35.54 -1.55
N ALA A 464 17.09 34.96 -1.22
CA ALA A 464 18.24 34.87 -2.11
C ALA A 464 17.90 34.13 -3.41
N ALA A 465 17.13 33.06 -3.33
CA ALA A 465 16.70 32.33 -4.51
C ALA A 465 15.80 33.14 -5.42
N ILE A 466 14.90 33.95 -4.84
CA ILE A 466 14.00 34.86 -5.57
C ILE A 466 14.82 35.96 -6.25
N ASP A 467 15.74 36.59 -5.52
CA ASP A 467 16.56 37.71 -5.98
C ASP A 467 17.52 37.30 -7.11
N TYR A 468 18.28 36.21 -6.91
CA TYR A 468 19.26 35.75 -7.89
C TYR A 468 18.69 34.90 -9.03
N SER A 469 17.39 34.55 -9.00
CA SER A 469 16.80 33.76 -10.09
C SER A 469 16.75 34.55 -11.39
N MET A 470 17.37 34.01 -12.44
CA MET A 470 17.28 34.53 -13.81
C MET A 470 15.93 34.22 -14.47
N GLU A 471 15.27 33.16 -14.01
CA GLU A 471 13.99 32.72 -14.52
C GLU A 471 12.86 33.08 -13.57
N ARG A 472 11.63 33.06 -14.09
CA ARG A 472 10.42 33.30 -13.29
C ARG A 472 10.20 32.24 -12.22
N VAL A 473 10.61 31.00 -12.45
CA VAL A 473 10.30 29.87 -11.57
C VAL A 473 11.44 29.62 -10.59
N VAL A 474 11.09 29.52 -9.30
CA VAL A 474 12.00 29.13 -8.22
C VAL A 474 11.43 27.89 -7.53
N VAL A 475 12.24 26.83 -7.41
CA VAL A 475 11.82 25.59 -6.75
C VAL A 475 12.24 25.61 -5.28
N VAL A 476 11.29 25.33 -4.38
CA VAL A 476 11.54 25.27 -2.93
C VAL A 476 11.25 23.86 -2.42
N VAL A 477 12.31 23.19 -1.96
CA VAL A 477 12.28 21.84 -1.39
C VAL A 477 12.37 21.94 0.12
N ALA A 478 11.30 21.67 0.85
CA ALA A 478 11.27 21.92 2.29
C ALA A 478 10.33 20.97 3.05
N PRO A 479 10.40 20.89 4.40
CA PRO A 479 9.45 20.13 5.21
C PRO A 479 8.05 20.77 5.20
N ARG A 480 7.99 22.10 5.16
CA ARG A 480 6.78 22.91 5.12
C ARG A 480 6.73 23.79 3.86
N PRO A 481 5.52 24.11 3.36
CA PRO A 481 5.36 25.00 2.21
C PRO A 481 5.83 26.43 2.53
N PRO A 482 6.24 27.23 1.52
CA PRO A 482 6.61 28.63 1.70
C PRO A 482 5.49 29.43 2.38
N SER A 483 5.88 30.30 3.31
CA SER A 483 4.97 31.18 4.04
C SER A 483 4.30 32.21 3.12
N MET A 484 3.25 32.87 3.60
CA MET A 484 2.59 33.94 2.85
C MET A 484 3.57 35.07 2.51
N GLN A 485 4.45 35.44 3.44
CA GLN A 485 5.45 36.48 3.26
C GLN A 485 6.47 36.14 2.16
N MET A 486 6.95 34.89 2.11
CA MET A 486 7.85 34.43 1.03
C MET A 486 7.18 34.50 -0.34
N ARG A 487 5.88 34.17 -0.43
CA ARG A 487 5.11 34.27 -1.68
C ARG A 487 4.90 35.73 -2.09
N GLU A 488 4.72 36.62 -1.12
CA GLU A 488 4.60 38.06 -1.39
C GLU A 488 5.91 38.64 -1.94
N TRP A 489 7.07 38.27 -1.37
CA TRP A 489 8.38 38.65 -1.91
C TRP A 489 8.54 38.17 -3.35
N ALA A 490 8.18 36.92 -3.61
CA ALA A 490 8.25 36.35 -4.96
C ALA A 490 7.33 37.11 -5.93
N SER A 491 6.09 37.40 -5.54
CA SER A 491 5.13 38.14 -6.35
C SER A 491 5.63 39.54 -6.72
N ARG A 492 6.23 40.26 -5.76
CA ARG A 492 6.78 41.62 -5.97
C ARG A 492 7.93 41.64 -6.99
N LEU A 493 8.62 40.53 -7.18
CA LEU A 493 9.73 40.38 -8.14
C LEU A 493 9.32 39.57 -9.39
N ASP A 494 8.01 39.41 -9.63
CA ASP A 494 7.43 38.54 -10.67
C ASP A 494 8.12 37.16 -10.73
N ARG A 495 8.19 36.52 -9.56
CA ARG A 495 8.66 35.14 -9.38
C ARG A 495 7.53 34.24 -8.89
N GLN A 496 7.56 33.00 -9.34
CA GLN A 496 6.63 31.94 -8.93
C GLN A 496 7.39 30.87 -8.14
N LEU A 497 6.97 30.63 -6.90
CA LEU A 497 7.50 29.56 -6.06
C LEU A 497 6.79 28.23 -6.35
N VAL A 498 7.56 27.19 -6.66
CA VAL A 498 7.07 25.81 -6.81
C VAL A 498 7.53 24.98 -5.61
N TYR A 499 6.58 24.54 -4.79
CA TYR A 499 6.88 23.80 -3.56
C TYR A 499 6.96 22.29 -3.80
N LEU A 500 8.03 21.67 -3.30
CA LEU A 500 8.26 20.23 -3.31
C LEU A 500 8.50 19.72 -1.88
N PRO A 501 7.59 18.92 -1.30
CA PRO A 501 7.78 18.37 0.03
C PRO A 501 9.02 17.46 0.11
N ILE A 502 9.96 17.77 1.00
CA ILE A 502 11.19 16.98 1.17
C ILE A 502 10.92 15.53 1.61
N GLY A 503 9.73 15.28 2.17
CA GLY A 503 9.25 13.95 2.55
C GLY A 503 9.17 12.95 1.39
N GLN A 504 9.05 13.43 0.15
CA GLN A 504 8.93 12.58 -1.05
C GLN A 504 10.24 11.87 -1.41
N PHE A 505 11.39 12.35 -0.91
CA PHE A 505 12.69 11.75 -1.20
C PHE A 505 13.05 10.64 -0.21
N ALA A 506 13.68 9.58 -0.72
CA ALA A 506 14.13 8.46 0.09
C ALA A 506 15.07 8.92 1.23
N PRO A 507 14.98 8.34 2.44
CA PRO A 507 15.83 8.73 3.57
C PRO A 507 17.34 8.65 3.30
N ALA A 508 17.78 7.73 2.44
CA ALA A 508 19.18 7.63 2.02
C ALA A 508 19.63 8.84 1.18
N THR A 509 18.80 9.28 0.23
CA THR A 509 19.06 10.47 -0.60
C THR A 509 19.14 11.72 0.25
N ARG A 510 18.20 11.91 1.20
CA ARG A 510 18.23 13.05 2.11
C ARG A 510 19.48 13.08 2.98
N ARG A 511 19.90 11.92 3.51
CA ARG A 511 21.15 11.82 4.29
C ARG A 511 22.36 12.19 3.45
N LYS A 512 22.43 11.70 2.21
CA LYS A 512 23.54 12.01 1.29
C LYS A 512 23.63 13.51 0.98
N LEU A 513 22.50 14.15 0.66
CA LEU A 513 22.46 15.58 0.33
C LEU A 513 22.70 16.52 1.51
N ARG A 514 22.57 16.01 2.75
CA ARG A 514 22.74 16.81 3.96
C ARG A 514 24.21 16.89 4.41
N VAL A 515 25.08 16.04 3.87
CA VAL A 515 26.50 16.02 4.24
C VAL A 515 27.24 17.05 3.42
N LEU A 516 28.11 17.79 4.10
CA LEU A 516 29.06 18.72 3.51
C LEU A 516 30.45 18.41 4.06
N HIS A 517 31.44 18.27 3.18
CA HIS A 517 32.85 18.32 3.58
C HIS A 517 33.49 19.66 3.20
N VAL A 518 34.08 20.31 4.20
CA VAL A 518 34.82 21.56 4.04
C VAL A 518 36.30 21.24 4.11
N LEU A 519 37.03 21.64 3.08
CA LEU A 519 38.47 21.41 2.94
C LEU A 519 39.22 22.72 3.20
N ASP A 520 40.35 22.63 3.89
CA ASP A 520 41.29 23.75 4.07
C ASP A 520 42.23 23.84 2.86
N GLY A 521 41.75 24.49 1.81
CA GLY A 521 42.47 24.70 0.56
C GLY A 521 42.32 23.59 -0.49
N HIS A 522 42.51 23.96 -1.76
CA HIS A 522 42.40 23.05 -2.92
C HIS A 522 43.41 21.90 -2.87
N SER A 523 44.56 22.11 -2.22
CA SER A 523 45.60 21.10 -2.02
C SER A 523 45.10 19.85 -1.29
N ARG A 524 44.03 19.97 -0.50
CA ARG A 524 43.41 18.86 0.25
C ARG A 524 42.48 17.99 -0.59
N ARG A 525 42.07 18.40 -1.80
CA ARG A 525 41.15 17.62 -2.65
C ARG A 525 41.70 16.24 -3.03
N GLU A 526 43.01 16.14 -3.27
CA GLU A 526 43.65 14.87 -3.66
C GLU A 526 43.71 13.85 -2.51
N SER A 527 43.94 14.32 -1.28
CA SER A 527 44.00 13.47 -0.09
C SER A 527 42.62 13.18 0.50
N ALA A 528 41.62 14.03 0.24
CA ALA A 528 40.27 13.91 0.80
C ALA A 528 39.59 12.57 0.49
N ARG A 529 39.86 11.97 -0.68
CA ARG A 529 39.36 10.65 -1.07
C ARG A 529 39.76 9.51 -0.14
N ASP A 530 40.83 9.68 0.64
CA ASP A 530 41.30 8.67 1.59
C ASP A 530 40.54 8.74 2.94
N TYR A 531 39.76 9.81 3.15
CA TYR A 531 39.05 10.11 4.39
C TYR A 531 37.52 10.19 4.22
N ILE A 532 37.02 10.48 3.01
CA ILE A 532 35.60 10.68 2.65
C ILE A 532 35.07 9.51 1.79
N TRP A 533 33.81 9.09 2.01
CA TRP A 533 33.18 7.91 1.36
C TRP A 533 31.81 8.24 0.77
#